data_AF-A0A519ETW4-F1
#
_entry.id   AF-A0A519ETW4-F1
#
_cell.length_a   1.000
_cell.length_b   1.000
_cell.length_c   1.000
_cell.angle_alpha   90.00
_cell.angle_beta   90.00
_cell.angle_gamma   90.00
#
_symmetry.space_group_name_H-M   'P 1'
#
loop_
_entity.id
_entity.type
_entity.pdbx_description
1 polymer ?
#
loop_
_entity_poly.entity_id
_entity_poly.type
_entity_poly.pdbx_seq_one_letter_code
_entity_poly.pdbx_strand_id
1 'polypeptide(L)' 'TRLSALALLGMTLTIQLFVYPDAWPTHLSWAAILLYLAGRGAGTLSLDRLLKID' A
#
# COMPACT_ATOMS: atom_id res chain seq x y z
N THR A 1 -5.53 7.57 -2.44
CA THR A 1 -4.99 6.19 -2.42
C THR A 1 -3.57 6.03 -2.96
N ARG A 2 -3.22 6.47 -4.17
CA ARG A 2 -1.89 6.20 -4.76
C ARG A 2 -0.72 6.73 -3.93
N LEU A 3 -0.78 8.00 -3.52
CA LEU A 3 0.26 8.61 -2.69
C LEU A 3 0.39 7.92 -1.33
N SER A 4 -0.74 7.65 -0.67
CA SER A 4 -0.78 6.91 0.60
C SER A 4 -0.20 5.51 0.47
N ALA A 5 -0.50 4.79 -0.63
CA ALA A 5 0.04 3.46 -0.90
C ALA A 5 1.57 3.49 -1.07
N LEU A 6 2.10 4.49 -1.77
CA LEU A 6 3.55 4.69 -1.89
C LEU A 6 4.21 5.03 -0.54
N ALA A 7 3.59 5.88 0.27
CA ALA A 7 4.09 6.20 1.61
C ALA A 7 4.14 4.94 2.51
N LEU A 8 3.10 4.12 2.48
CA LEU A 8 3.05 2.86 3.23
C LEU A 8 4.03 1.80 2.67
N LEU A 9 4.30 1.81 1.36
CA LEU A 9 5.39 1.00 0.79
C LEU A 9 6.74 1.44 1.33
N GLY A 10 7.00 2.74 1.40
CA GLY A 10 8.20 3.29 2.02
C GLY A 10 8.35 2.85 3.48
N MET A 11 7.28 2.92 4.27
CA MET A 11 7.26 2.41 5.64
C MET A 11 7.55 0.89 5.69
N THR A 12 6.92 0.12 4.80
CA THR A 12 7.13 -1.34 4.71
C THR A 12 8.60 -1.67 4.42
N LEU A 13 9.23 -0.93 3.50
CA LEU A 13 10.66 -1.06 3.17
C LEU A 13 11.54 -0.68 4.37
N THR A 14 11.21 0.38 5.09
CA THR A 14 11.92 0.75 6.32
C THR A 14 11.90 -0.37 7.35
N ILE A 15 10.74 -0.98 7.59
CA ILE A 15 10.62 -2.09 8.56
C ILE A 15 11.40 -3.31 8.07
N GLN A 16 11.27 -3.67 6.79
CA GLN A 16 11.96 -4.80 6.18
C GLN A 16 13.48 -4.66 6.22
N LEU A 17 14.02 -3.45 6.04
CA LEU A 17 15.46 -3.23 5.98
C LEU A 17 16.09 -2.97 7.36
N PHE A 18 15.38 -2.30 8.27
CA PHE A 18 15.99 -1.77 9.49
C PHE A 18 15.43 -2.35 10.80
N VAL A 19 14.30 -3.06 10.79
CA VAL A 19 13.62 -3.50 12.03
C VAL A 19 13.50 -5.02 12.11
N TYR A 20 12.83 -5.66 11.15
CA TYR A 20 12.57 -7.10 11.16
C TYR A 20 12.89 -7.75 9.80
N PRO A 21 14.17 -7.93 9.45
CA PRO A 21 14.56 -8.43 8.13
C PRO A 21 14.06 -9.86 7.83
N ASP A 22 13.93 -10.71 8.85
CA ASP A 22 13.51 -12.10 8.68
C ASP A 22 12.00 -12.27 8.46
N ALA A 23 11.20 -11.21 8.70
CA ALA A 23 9.75 -11.22 8.53
C ALA A 23 9.30 -10.97 7.07
N TRP A 24 10.14 -11.35 6.09
CA TRP A 24 9.90 -11.10 4.67
C TRP A 24 8.56 -11.65 4.12
N PRO A 25 8.02 -12.81 4.56
CA PRO A 25 6.73 -13.27 4.06
C PRO A 25 5.60 -12.28 4.39
N THR A 26 5.66 -11.70 5.60
CA THR A 26 4.68 -10.71 6.08
C THR A 26 4.81 -9.41 5.28
N HIS A 27 6.01 -8.85 5.17
CA HIS A 27 6.22 -7.59 4.44
C HIS A 27 5.88 -7.70 2.96
N LEU A 28 6.17 -8.84 2.33
CA LEU A 28 5.84 -9.07 0.92
C LEU A 28 4.32 -9.12 0.70
N SER A 29 3.56 -9.71 1.63
CA SER A 29 2.09 -9.73 1.56
C SER A 29 1.49 -8.32 1.58
N TRP A 30 2.02 -7.44 2.44
CA TRP A 30 1.60 -6.03 2.49
C TRP A 30 2.02 -5.28 1.24
N ALA A 31 3.28 -5.44 0.82
CA ALA A 31 3.83 -4.79 -0.36
C ALA A 31 3.05 -5.15 -1.63
N ALA A 32 2.62 -6.40 -1.80
CA ALA A 32 1.85 -6.84 -2.96
C ALA A 32 0.55 -6.04 -3.14
N ILE A 33 -0.23 -5.89 -2.06
CA ILE A 33 -1.50 -5.14 -2.08
C ILE A 33 -1.23 -3.65 -2.28
N LEU A 34 -0.21 -3.10 -1.63
CA LEU A 34 0.13 -1.68 -1.76
C LEU A 34 0.64 -1.33 -3.16
N LEU A 35 1.43 -2.20 -3.80
CA LEU A 35 1.86 -2.03 -5.19
C LEU A 35 0.67 -2.05 -6.15
N TYR A 36 -0.29 -2.96 -5.93
CA TYR A 36 -1.52 -2.99 -6.69
C TYR A 36 -2.29 -1.67 -6.56
N LEU A 37 -2.46 -1.15 -5.34
CA LEU A 37 -3.13 0.13 -5.09
C LEU A 37 -2.36 1.34 -5.63
N ALA A 38 -1.03 1.31 -5.59
CA ALA A 38 -0.20 2.35 -6.18
C ALA A 38 -0.37 2.40 -7.71
N GLY A 39 -0.49 1.25 -8.37
CA GLY A 39 -0.67 1.12 -9.82
C GLY A 39 -2.11 1.35 -10.30
N ARG A 40 -3.12 0.88 -9.55
CA ARG A 40 -4.53 0.89 -9.97
C ARG A 40 -5.39 1.95 -9.26
N GLY A 41 -4.93 2.51 -8.15
CA GLY A 41 -5.71 3.43 -7.32
C GLY A 41 -6.82 2.74 -6.51
N ALA A 42 -7.76 3.51 -5.99
CA ALA A 42 -8.81 3.03 -5.07
C ALA A 42 -9.87 2.11 -5.73
N GLY A 43 -9.92 2.06 -7.07
CA GLY A 43 -10.94 1.35 -7.83
C GLY A 43 -12.26 2.11 -7.97
N THR A 44 -13.24 1.48 -8.63
CA THR A 44 -14.58 2.06 -8.90
C THR A 44 -15.53 1.99 -7.72
N LEU A 45 -15.25 1.12 -6.74
CA LEU A 45 -16.05 0.92 -5.53
C LEU A 45 -15.48 1.69 -4.32
N SER A 46 -14.66 2.72 -4.54
CA SER A 46 -14.19 3.57 -3.43
C SER A 46 -15.36 4.36 -2.85
N LEU A 47 -15.33 4.58 -1.53
CA LEU A 47 -16.31 5.45 -0.86
C LEU A 47 -16.25 6.87 -1.40
N ASP A 48 -15.05 7.39 -1.70
CA ASP A 48 -14.87 8.71 -2.31
C ASP A 48 -15.65 8.84 -3.63
N ARG A 49 -15.63 7.79 -4.46
CA ARG A 49 -16.37 7.75 -5.72
C ARG A 49 -17.87 7.62 -5.51
N LEU A 50 -18.28 6.77 -4.56
CA LEU A 50 -19.69 6.57 -4.21
C LEU A 50 -20.30 7.88 -3.66
N LEU A 51 -19.52 8.61 -2.88
CA LEU A 51 -19.89 9.88 -2.25
C LEU A 51 -19.59 11.10 -3.15
N LYS A 52 -19.04 10.89 -4.36
CA LYS A 52 -18.65 11.93 -5.33
C LYS A 52 -17.71 13.01 -4.74
N ILE A 53 -16.75 12.57 -3.92
CA ILE A 53 -15.72 13.41 -3.30
C ILE A 53 -14.40 13.33 -4.09
N ASP A 54 -14.42 12.65 -5.25
CA ASP A 54 -13.31 12.53 -6.22
C ASP A 54 -13.06 13.83 -7.00
#